data_AF-A0A956MNK2-F1
#
_entry.id   AF-A0A956MNK2-F1
#
_cell.length_a   1.000
_cell.length_b   1.000
_cell.length_c   1.000
_cell.angle_alpha   90.00
_cell.angle_beta   90.00
_cell.angle_gamma   90.00
#
_symmetry.space_group_name_H-M   'P 1'
#
loop_
_entity.id
_entity.type
_entity.pdbx_description
1 polymer ?
#
loop_
_entity_poly.entity_id
_entity_poly.type
_entity_poly.pdbx_seq_one_letter_code
_entity_poly.pdbx_strand_id
1 'polypeptide(L)' 'LAEAAALAALHSGARHSALVPVDWTRRRYVRKPRGAKPGSVRMERASTVMARPDPDLAERLAVEEG' A
#
# COMPACT_ATOMS: atom_id res chain seq x y z
N LEU A 1 4.55 0.00 -9.25
CA LEU A 1 3.63 0.90 -8.51
C LEU A 1 2.20 0.36 -8.51
N ALA A 2 1.62 0.07 -9.68
CA ALA A 2 0.25 -0.46 -9.78
C ALA A 2 0.04 -1.75 -8.98
N GLU A 3 0.94 -2.72 -9.12
CA GLU A 3 0.88 -4.00 -8.39
C GLU A 3 0.96 -3.80 -6.87
N ALA A 4 1.93 -2.99 -6.41
CA ALA A 4 2.05 -2.65 -5.00
C ALA A 4 0.80 -1.93 -4.45
N ALA A 5 0.16 -1.08 -5.26
CA ALA A 5 -1.08 -0.41 -4.88
C ALA A 5 -2.27 -1.39 -4.81
N ALA A 6 -2.34 -2.37 -5.72
CA ALA A 6 -3.35 -3.44 -5.68
C ALA A 6 -3.20 -4.32 -4.42
N LEU A 7 -1.97 -4.66 -4.03
CA LEU A 7 -1.68 -5.36 -2.77
C LEU A 7 -2.07 -4.51 -1.55
N ALA A 8 -1.73 -3.22 -1.55
CA ALA A 8 -2.11 -2.30 -0.48
C ALA A 8 -3.64 -2.19 -0.35
N ALA A 9 -4.36 -2.12 -1.48
CA ALA A 9 -5.82 -2.09 -1.50
C ALA A 9 -6.42 -3.40 -0.97
N LEU A 10 -5.87 -4.56 -1.35
CA LEU A 10 -6.29 -5.88 -0.87
C LEU A 10 -6.16 -6.05 0.65
N HIS A 11 -5.06 -5.55 1.23
CA HIS A 11 -4.81 -5.64 2.68
C HIS A 11 -5.39 -4.48 3.49
N SER A 12 -6.35 -3.76 2.92
CA SER A 12 -7.03 -2.64 3.58
C SER A 12 -8.45 -2.99 4.04
N GLY A 13 -9.07 -2.09 4.81
CA GLY A 13 -10.50 -2.17 5.11
C GLY A 13 -11.41 -2.07 3.86
N ALA A 14 -10.90 -1.54 2.75
CA ALA A 14 -11.64 -1.31 1.50
C ALA A 14 -11.46 -2.44 0.46
N ARG A 15 -10.95 -3.60 0.85
CA ARG A 15 -10.66 -4.73 -0.06
C ARG A 15 -11.84 -5.23 -0.93
N HIS A 16 -13.07 -4.94 -0.52
CA HIS A 16 -14.29 -5.33 -1.25
C HIS A 16 -14.79 -4.25 -2.22
N SER A 17 -14.14 -3.09 -2.25
CA SER A 17 -14.46 -2.02 -3.18
C SER A 17 -13.82 -2.28 -4.55
N ALA A 18 -14.55 -1.97 -5.62
CA ALA A 18 -14.07 -2.18 -6.99
C ALA A 18 -12.85 -1.30 -7.34
N LEU A 19 -12.71 -0.15 -6.68
CA LEU A 19 -11.63 0.80 -6.88
C LEU A 19 -11.32 1.49 -5.54
N VAL A 20 -10.05 1.48 -5.13
CA VAL A 20 -9.56 1.98 -3.84
C VAL A 20 -8.52 3.07 -4.09
N PRO A 21 -8.67 4.27 -3.50
CA PRO A 21 -7.61 5.27 -3.50
C PRO A 21 -6.45 4.83 -2.60
N VAL A 22 -5.24 4.79 -3.14
CA VAL A 22 -4.02 4.39 -2.43
C VAL A 22 -3.01 5.52 -2.51
N ASP A 23 -2.56 6.00 -1.36
CA ASP A 23 -1.52 7.02 -1.27
C ASP A 23 -0.13 6.38 -1.37
N TRP A 24 0.73 6.99 -2.18
CA TRP A 24 2.11 6.57 -2.34
C TRP A 24 3.06 7.77 -2.22
N THR A 25 4.23 7.52 -1.65
CA THR A 25 5.36 8.46 -1.62
C THR A 25 6.66 7.69 -1.55
N ARG A 26 7.79 8.37 -1.72
CA ARG A 26 9.12 7.76 -1.54
C ARG A 26 9.40 7.54 -0.06
N ARG A 27 10.03 6.42 0.32
CA ARG A 27 10.28 6.03 1.72
C ARG A 27 10.91 7.13 2.58
N ARG A 28 11.81 7.96 2.02
CA ARG A 28 12.44 9.08 2.75
C ARG A 28 11.45 10.16 3.23
N TYR A 29 10.25 10.21 2.66
CA TYR A 29 9.17 11.13 3.01
C TYR A 29 8.15 10.50 3.97
N VAL A 30 8.44 9.31 4.51
CA VAL A 30 7.62 8.64 5.53
C VAL A 30 8.32 8.76 6.88
N ARG A 31 7.61 9.24 7.90
CA ARG A 31 8.15 9.47 9.26
C ARG A 31 7.19 8.93 10.31
N LYS A 32 7.72 8.32 11.38
CA LYS A 32 6.94 7.97 12.57
C LYS A 32 6.87 9.18 13.50
N PRO A 33 5.67 9.67 13.88
CA PRO A 33 5.55 10.72 14.89
C PRO A 33 6.12 10.27 16.24
N ARG A 34 6.82 11.18 16.94
CA ARG A 34 7.40 10.90 18.26
C ARG A 34 6.29 10.50 19.24
N GLY A 35 6.45 9.36 19.91
CA GLY A 35 5.47 8.84 20.87
C GLY A 35 4.28 8.08 20.26
N ALA A 36 4.17 7.95 18.93
CA ALA A 36 3.08 7.20 18.31
C ALA A 36 3.26 5.67 18.43
N LYS A 37 2.13 4.95 18.42
CA LYS A 37 2.08 3.48 18.45
C LYS A 37 2.77 2.86 17.22
N PRO A 38 3.24 1.61 17.29
CA PRO A 38 3.70 0.87 16.11
C PRO A 38 2.66 0.90 14.98
N GLY A 39 3.12 1.04 13.74
CA GLY A 39 2.25 1.17 12.56
C GLY A 39 1.79 2.59 12.23
N SER A 40 1.88 3.56 13.15
CA SER A 40 1.52 4.95 12.87
C SER A 40 2.61 5.69 12.09
N VAL A 41 2.23 6.32 10.97
CA VAL A 41 3.13 7.09 10.09
C VAL A 41 2.51 8.41 9.64
N ARG A 42 3.35 9.39 9.34
CA ARG A 42 3.02 10.61 8.59
C ARG A 42 3.78 10.57 7.27
N MET A 43 3.10 10.90 6.18
CA MET A 43 3.65 10.97 4.84
C MET A 43 3.70 12.42 4.37
N GLU A 44 4.72 12.76 3.60
CA GLU A 44 4.84 14.03 2.89
C GLU A 44 4.95 13.77 1.39
N ARG A 45 4.54 14.77 0.58
CA ARG A 45 4.62 14.72 -0.89
C ARG A 45 3.97 13.46 -1.48
N ALA A 46 2.85 13.06 -0.90
CA ALA A 46 2.10 11.90 -1.36
C ALA A 46 1.33 12.23 -2.64
N SER A 47 1.11 11.20 -3.45
CA SER A 47 0.17 11.24 -4.56
C SER A 47 -0.75 10.04 -4.44
N THR A 48 -1.98 10.18 -4.93
CA THR A 48 -2.99 9.12 -4.85
C THR A 48 -3.09 8.41 -6.20
N VAL A 49 -3.17 7.09 -6.16
CA VAL A 49 -3.49 6.25 -7.33
C VAL A 49 -4.75 5.44 -7.05
N MET A 50 -5.54 5.21 -8.09
CA MET A 50 -6.71 4.34 -7.99
C MET A 50 -6.29 2.91 -8.31
N ALA A 51 -6.53 1.97 -7.38
CA ALA A 51 -6.14 0.57 -7.53
C ALA A 51 -7.33 -0.36 -7.34
N ARG A 52 -7.32 -1.48 -8.06
CA ARG A 52 -8.27 -2.58 -7.84
C ARG A 52 -7.59 -3.63 -6.94
N PRO A 53 -8.24 -4.07 -5.85
CA PRO A 53 -7.76 -5.21 -5.07
C PRO A 53 -7.67 -6.47 -5.94
N ASP A 54 -6.57 -7.21 -5.83
CA ASP A 54 -6.33 -8.43 -6.60
C ASP A 54 -5.79 -9.53 -5.66
N PRO A 55 -6.63 -10.52 -5.28
CA PRO A 55 -6.26 -11.55 -4.31
C PRO A 55 -5.17 -12.50 -4.83
N ASP A 56 -5.09 -12.68 -6.15
CA ASP A 56 -4.19 -13.66 -6.78
C ASP A 56 -2.83 -13.02 -7.13
N LEU A 57 -2.71 -11.69 -6.98
CA LEU A 57 -1.50 -10.96 -7.34
C LEU A 57 -0.29 -11.35 -6.48
N ALA A 58 -0.49 -11.65 -5.20
CA ALA A 58 0.61 -12.04 -4.32
C ALA A 58 1.26 -13.35 -4.78
N GLU A 59 0.47 -14.31 -5.25
CA GLU A 59 0.95 -15.59 -5.77
C GLU A 59 1.74 -15.39 -7.07
N ARG A 60 1.24 -14.55 -7.99
CA ARG A 60 1.92 -14.27 -9.26
C ARG A 60 3.26 -13.54 -9.10
N LEU A 61 3.42 -12.79 -8.01
CA LEU A 61 4.63 -12.03 -7.71
C LEU A 61 5.57 -12.75 -6.74
N ALA A 62 5.18 -13.93 -6.25
CA ALA A 62 6.04 -14.72 -5.39
C ALA A 62 7.33 -15.03 -6.14
N VAL A 63 8.44 -14.50 -5.64
CA VAL A 63 9.77 -14.84 -6.14
C VAL A 63 10.12 -16.19 -5.52
N GLU A 64 10.53 -17.17 -6.33
CA GLU A 64 11.11 -18.39 -5.78
C GLU A 64 12.34 -17.99 -4.95
N GLU A 65 12.28 -18.24 -3.64
CA GLU A 65 13.43 -18.05 -2.77
C GLU A 65 14.47 -19.13 -3.12
N GLY A 66 15.52 -18.72 -3.83
CA GLY A 66 16.73 -19.50 -4.09
C GLY A 66 17.82 -19.21 -3.07
#